data_AF-A0AAU2YYN1-F1
#
_entry.id   AF-A0AAU2YYN1-F1
#
_cell.length_a   1.000
_cell.length_b   1.000
_cell.length_c   1.000
_cell.angle_alpha   90.00
_cell.angle_beta   90.00
_cell.angle_gamma   90.00
#
_symmetry.space_group_name_H-M   'P 1'
#
loop_
_entity.id
_entity.type
_entity.pdbx_description
1 polymer ?
#
loop_
_entity_poly.entity_id
_entity_poly.type
_entity_poly.pdbx_seq_one_letter_code
_entity_poly.pdbx_strand_id
1 'polypeptide(L)' 'MIVRLMGGPLAGRELETTDAPWAGDWLTAGDADWGLYVPVHRDAVTGVVLAEARVAIPRRR' A
#
# COMPACT_ATOMS: atom_id res chain seq x y z
N MET A 1 -3.88 3.02 -12.56
CA MET A 1 -2.83 1.98 -12.54
C MET A 1 -3.13 1.04 -11.38
N ILE A 2 -2.88 -0.26 -11.50
CA ILE A 2 -3.13 -1.22 -10.40
C ILE A 2 -1.79 -1.85 -10.01
N VAL A 3 -1.48 -1.80 -8.72
CA VAL A 3 -0.30 -2.47 -8.14
C VAL A 3 -0.77 -3.70 -7.39
N ARG A 4 -0.23 -4.88 -7.74
CA ARG A 4 -0.49 -6.13 -7.02
C ARG A 4 0.63 -6.44 -6.03
N LEU A 5 0.25 -6.66 -4.77
CA LEU A 5 1.16 -7.05 -3.70
C LEU A 5 1.44 -8.55 -3.77
N MET A 6 2.73 -8.91 -3.88
CA MET A 6 3.14 -10.30 -4.17
C MET A 6 3.51 -11.12 -2.92
N GLY A 7 3.66 -10.51 -1.75
CA GLY A 7 4.17 -11.20 -0.56
C GLY A 7 3.68 -10.63 0.76
N GLY A 8 3.90 -11.39 1.83
CA GLY A 8 3.52 -11.03 3.19
C GLY A 8 1.99 -11.08 3.43
N PRO A 9 1.51 -10.45 4.51
CA PRO A 9 0.09 -10.48 4.92
C PRO A 9 -0.90 -9.90 3.90
N LEU A 10 -0.42 -9.25 2.85
CA LEU A 10 -1.22 -8.63 1.80
C LEU A 10 -1.03 -9.30 0.43
N ALA A 11 -0.40 -10.48 0.36
CA ALA A 11 -0.23 -11.19 -0.90
C ALA A 11 -1.58 -11.37 -1.61
N GLY A 12 -1.63 -10.99 -2.89
CA GLY A 12 -2.85 -11.05 -3.72
C GLY A 12 -3.78 -9.84 -3.57
N ARG A 13 -3.48 -8.87 -2.69
CA ARG A 13 -4.22 -7.60 -2.63
C ARG A 13 -3.75 -6.66 -3.75
N GLU A 14 -4.69 -5.84 -4.20
CA GLU A 14 -4.47 -4.86 -5.26
C GLU A 14 -4.72 -3.46 -4.70
N LEU A 15 -3.87 -2.53 -5.11
CA LEU A 15 -3.98 -1.12 -4.80
C LEU A 15 -4.19 -0.35 -6.09
N GLU A 16 -5.29 0.39 -6.18
CA GLU A 16 -5.52 1.31 -7.28
C GLU A 16 -4.69 2.58 -7.04
N THR A 17 -3.82 2.90 -7.98
CA THR A 17 -2.95 4.08 -7.96
C THR A 17 -3.22 4.97 -9.17
N THR A 18 -2.91 6.24 -9.03
CA THR A 18 -2.97 7.22 -10.14
C THR A 18 -1.57 7.51 -10.66
N ASP A 19 -1.47 8.37 -11.68
CA ASP A 19 -0.17 8.91 -12.13
C ASP A 19 0.37 10.01 -11.19
N ALA A 20 -0.31 10.28 -10.07
CA ALA A 20 0.18 11.24 -9.08
C ALA A 20 1.49 10.77 -8.44
N PRO A 21 2.38 11.69 -8.06
CA PRO A 21 3.66 11.34 -7.41
C PRO A 21 3.49 10.58 -6.10
N TRP A 22 2.34 10.72 -5.46
CA TRP A 22 1.97 10.03 -4.22
C TRP A 22 0.54 9.48 -4.35
N ALA A 23 0.38 8.20 -4.10
CA ALA A 23 -0.93 7.55 -3.94
C ALA A 23 -0.87 6.60 -2.74
N GLY A 24 -1.97 6.43 -2.02
CA GLY A 24 -2.02 5.42 -0.97
C GLY A 24 -3.43 5.15 -0.52
N ASP A 25 -3.65 3.94 -0.03
CA ASP A 25 -4.94 3.49 0.47
C ASP A 25 -4.74 2.63 1.72
N TRP A 26 -5.85 2.36 2.40
CA TRP A 26 -5.93 1.49 3.55
C TRP A 26 -6.24 0.06 3.13
N LEU A 27 -5.34 -0.87 3.43
CA LEU A 27 -5.53 -2.29 3.16
C LEU A 27 -5.66 -3.08 4.47
N THR A 28 -6.71 -3.89 4.60
CA THR A 28 -6.86 -4.82 5.72
C THR A 28 -6.18 -6.16 5.40
N ALA A 29 -5.36 -6.64 6.34
CA ALA A 29 -4.67 -7.92 6.22
C ALA A 29 -5.47 -9.01 6.95
N GLY A 30 -6.31 -9.74 6.20
CA GLY A 30 -7.15 -10.81 6.76
C GLY A 30 -8.20 -10.30 7.74
N ASP A 31 -8.45 -11.06 8.82
CA ASP A 31 -9.44 -10.78 9.87
C ASP A 31 -8.94 -9.79 10.94
N ALA A 32 -7.90 -9.03 10.61
CA ALA A 32 -7.14 -8.28 11.59
C ALA A 32 -7.65 -6.83 11.74
N ASP A 33 -7.73 -6.37 12.99
CA ASP A 33 -8.12 -5.00 13.38
C ASP A 33 -7.14 -3.90 12.90
N TRP A 34 -6.10 -4.24 12.14
CA TRP A 34 -5.09 -3.30 11.67
C TRP A 34 -5.14 -3.16 10.15
N GLY A 35 -4.60 -2.05 9.64
CA GLY A 35 -4.42 -1.93 8.21
C GLY A 35 -3.18 -1.17 7.84
N LEU A 36 -2.85 -1.33 6.57
CA LEU A 36 -1.61 -0.89 5.98
C LEU A 36 -1.89 0.34 5.13
N TYR A 37 -1.25 1.46 5.49
CA TYR A 37 -1.13 2.59 4.58
C TYR A 37 0.06 2.33 3.66
N VAL A 38 -0.19 2.29 2.35
CA VAL A 38 0.86 2.07 1.34
C VAL A 38 1.07 3.33 0.51
N PRO A 39 1.98 4.25 0.90
CA PRO A 39 2.35 5.34 0.02
C PRO A 39 3.18 4.77 -1.14
N VAL A 40 2.69 5.01 -2.34
CA VAL A 40 3.31 4.72 -3.62
C VAL A 40 3.91 6.02 -4.13
N HIS A 41 5.24 6.11 -4.10
CA HIS A 41 5.98 7.18 -4.74
C HIS A 41 6.35 6.78 -6.16
N ARG A 42 6.07 7.68 -7.12
CA ARG A 42 6.51 7.52 -8.50
C ARG A 42 7.56 8.56 -8.85
N ASP A 43 8.73 8.07 -9.24
CA ASP A 43 9.75 8.92 -9.84
C ASP A 43 9.37 9.23 -11.30
N ALA A 44 9.12 10.50 -11.60
CA ALA A 44 8.66 10.94 -12.92
C ALA A 44 9.75 10.83 -14.00
N VAL A 45 11.02 10.72 -13.63
CA VAL A 45 12.16 10.70 -14.55
C VAL A 45 12.52 9.27 -14.96
N THR A 46 12.50 8.36 -14.00
CA THR A 46 12.93 6.96 -14.16
C THR A 46 11.75 6.00 -14.29
N GLY A 47 10.55 6.41 -13.89
CA GLY A 47 9.36 5.57 -13.85
C GLY A 47 9.37 4.53 -12.72
N VAL A 48 10.37 4.57 -11.84
CA VAL A 48 10.45 3.66 -10.68
C VAL A 48 9.30 3.94 -9.72
N VAL A 49 8.67 2.86 -9.25
CA VAL A 49 7.57 2.89 -8.30
C VAL A 49 8.05 2.28 -6.98
N LEU A 50 8.03 3.07 -5.91
CA LEU A 50 8.37 2.64 -4.56
C LEU A 50 7.09 2.61 -3.71
N ALA A 51 6.83 1.48 -3.05
CA ALA A 51 5.72 1.34 -2.12
C ALA A 51 6.29 1.10 -0.71
N GLU A 52 5.94 1.95 0.25
CA GLU A 52 6.25 1.72 1.66
C GLU A 52 5.08 1.01 2.34
N ALA A 53 5.33 0.06 3.23
CA ALA A 53 4.27 -0.60 3.98
C ALA A 53 4.23 -0.03 5.42
N ARG A 54 3.26 0.83 5.74
CA ARG A 54 3.09 1.38 7.10
C ARG A 54 1.96 0.67 7.85
N VAL A 55 2.35 -0.18 8.81
CA VAL A 55 1.41 -0.90 9.67
C VAL A 55 0.83 0.04 10.71
N ALA A 56 -0.48 0.28 10.65
CA ALA A 56 -1.22 0.99 11.68
C ALA A 56 -2.04 -0.01 12.50
N ILE A 57 -1.51 -0.42 13.65
CA ILE A 57 -2.25 -1.20 14.65
C ILE A 57 -3.02 -0.22 15.52
N PRO A 58 -4.37 -0.29 15.61
CA PRO A 58 -5.10 0.51 16.56
C PRO A 58 -4.58 0.19 17.96
N ARG A 59 -4.16 1.23 18.70
CA ARG A 59 -3.88 1.05 20.13
C ARG A 59 -5.19 0.65 20.80
N ARG A 60 -5.31 -0.61 21.24
CA ARG A 60 -6.39 -1.04 22.13
C ARG A 60 -6.38 -0.12 23.35
N ARG A 61 -7.53 0.49 23.62
CA ARG A 61 -7.76 1.37 24.77
C ARG A 61 -8.25 0.56 25.96
#